data_AF-A0A258CUV0-F1
#
_entry.id   AF-A0A258CUV0-F1
#
_cell.length_a   1.000
_cell.length_b   1.000
_cell.length_c   1.000
_cell.angle_alpha   90.00
_cell.angle_beta   90.00
_cell.angle_gamma   90.00
#
_symmetry.space_group_name_H-M   'P 1'
#
loop_
_entity.id
_entity.type
_entity.pdbx_description
1 polymer ?
#
loop_
_entity_poly.entity_id
_entity_poly.type
_entity_poly.pdbx_seq_one_letter_code
_entity_poly.pdbx_strand_id
1 'polypeptide(L)'
;GSAEIFNFAGRKPSHGVNMLAVHDGFTLRDLVSYHDKHNDANGENNRDGHNHNASWNCGAEGETEDQAINAARKRDVRALLATLFLSRGVPLLQQGDEMFRTQHGNNNAYAQDNEITWLDWENGDGDLVDFVAALTKFRKAHATLTHDHFLTGQDKGGGRDVVWLHPDGREMNAGDWGYSGASVLGMHLRHKDDDVLVWFNRKTEPVVARLPEGHWGVGILSDNTATLAMSDGTATLTPRSVVVLVRPAN
;
A
#
# COMPACT_ATOMS: atom_id res chain seq x y z
N GLY A 1 6.76 10.00 -1.28
CA GLY A 1 7.93 10.64 -0.66
C GLY A 1 7.47 11.94 -0.05
N SER A 2 7.85 12.18 1.20
CA SER A 2 7.39 13.31 2.01
C SER A 2 8.24 14.56 1.74
N ALA A 3 8.03 15.19 0.58
CA ALA A 3 8.83 16.35 0.14
C ALA A 3 8.68 17.54 1.11
N GLU A 4 7.49 17.74 1.65
CA GLU A 4 7.20 18.74 2.68
C GLU A 4 8.03 18.57 3.96
N ILE A 5 8.43 17.33 4.28
CA ILE A 5 9.29 17.02 5.42
C ILE A 5 10.77 17.01 5.02
N PHE A 6 11.12 16.52 3.83
CA PHE A 6 12.51 16.18 3.49
C PHE A 6 13.13 17.02 2.38
N ASN A 7 12.39 17.82 1.62
CA ASN A 7 12.93 18.59 0.49
C ASN A 7 13.57 19.91 0.95
N PHE A 8 14.59 19.80 1.79
CA PHE A 8 15.38 20.93 2.26
C PHE A 8 16.85 20.52 2.43
N ALA A 9 17.77 21.49 2.40
CA ALA A 9 19.21 21.28 2.65
C ALA A 9 19.86 20.13 1.83
N GLY A 10 19.44 19.93 0.58
CA GLY A 10 20.02 18.91 -0.31
C GLY A 10 19.62 17.46 0.00
N ARG A 11 18.70 17.24 0.94
CA ARG A 11 18.10 15.93 1.17
C ARG A 11 17.27 15.50 -0.05
N LYS A 12 17.11 14.19 -0.15
CA LYS A 12 16.48 13.48 -1.27
C LYS A 12 15.37 12.56 -0.75
N PRO A 13 14.46 12.06 -1.61
CA PRO A 13 13.44 11.09 -1.20
C PRO A 13 14.00 9.92 -0.39
N SER A 14 15.19 9.42 -0.74
CA SER A 14 15.89 8.33 -0.03
C SER A 14 16.23 8.60 1.44
N HIS A 15 16.19 9.86 1.89
CA HIS A 15 16.40 10.20 3.30
C HIS A 15 15.15 10.02 4.15
N GLY A 16 14.01 9.66 3.55
CA GLY A 16 12.79 9.26 4.24
C GLY A 16 12.61 7.76 4.20
N VAL A 17 12.38 7.16 5.37
CA VAL A 17 11.99 5.75 5.50
C VAL A 17 10.48 5.69 5.61
N ASN A 18 9.83 5.08 4.61
CA ASN A 18 8.40 4.81 4.63
C ASN A 18 8.18 3.47 5.34
N MET A 19 7.23 3.40 6.25
CA MET A 19 6.89 2.19 7.00
C MET A 19 5.40 2.17 7.30
N LEU A 20 4.85 0.97 7.49
CA LEU A 20 3.44 0.77 7.86
C LEU A 20 3.33 0.12 9.24
N ALA A 21 4.21 -0.84 9.51
CA ALA A 21 4.40 -1.50 10.78
C ALA A 21 5.90 -1.61 11.05
N VAL A 22 6.25 -1.66 12.33
CA VAL A 22 7.59 -1.91 12.88
C VAL A 22 7.44 -2.79 14.13
N HIS A 23 8.49 -2.97 14.92
CA HIS A 23 8.41 -3.72 16.17
C HIS A 23 7.51 -3.07 17.22
N ASP A 24 7.41 -1.74 17.23
CA ASP A 24 6.48 -0.99 18.07
C ASP A 24 5.12 -0.87 17.36
N GLY A 25 4.06 -1.35 18.01
CA GLY A 25 2.71 -1.33 17.47
C GLY A 25 2.28 -2.69 16.91
N PHE A 26 1.23 -2.67 16.09
CA PHE A 26 0.71 -3.89 15.46
C PHE A 26 1.61 -4.37 14.33
N THR A 27 1.58 -5.68 14.06
CA THR A 27 1.96 -6.23 12.75
C THR A 27 1.00 -5.72 11.67
N LEU A 28 1.36 -5.89 10.39
CA LEU A 28 0.48 -5.43 9.30
C LEU A 28 -0.85 -6.20 9.24
N ARG A 29 -0.85 -7.50 9.60
CA ARG A 29 -2.09 -8.28 9.76
C ARG A 29 -2.93 -7.76 10.92
N ASP A 30 -2.30 -7.44 12.05
CA ASP A 30 -3.03 -7.01 13.24
C ASP A 30 -3.64 -5.61 13.05
N LEU A 31 -2.99 -4.75 12.27
CA LEU A 31 -3.53 -3.45 11.85
C LEU A 31 -4.91 -3.56 11.16
N VAL A 32 -5.18 -4.68 10.47
CA VAL A 32 -6.46 -4.93 9.79
C VAL A 32 -7.35 -5.93 10.54
N SER A 33 -6.92 -6.42 11.71
CA SER A 33 -7.62 -7.45 12.48
C SER A 33 -8.07 -7.00 13.86
N TYR A 34 -7.48 -5.94 14.40
CA TYR A 34 -7.77 -5.44 15.75
C TYR A 34 -8.04 -3.94 15.75
N HIS A 35 -9.05 -3.51 16.49
CA HIS A 35 -9.30 -2.10 16.80
C HIS A 35 -8.59 -1.73 18.09
N ASP A 36 -8.67 -2.59 19.10
CA ASP A 36 -8.09 -2.38 20.41
C ASP A 36 -6.83 -3.24 20.58
N LYS A 37 -5.94 -2.82 21.48
CA LYS A 37 -4.74 -3.59 21.85
C LYS A 37 -5.10 -4.68 22.87
N HIS A 38 -4.44 -5.83 22.77
CA HIS A 38 -4.61 -7.02 23.61
C HIS A 38 -3.24 -7.41 24.20
N ASN A 39 -2.71 -6.54 25.05
CA ASN A 39 -1.38 -6.65 25.65
C ASN A 39 -1.40 -7.41 26.99
N ASP A 40 -2.50 -8.09 27.33
CA ASP A 40 -2.68 -8.76 28.63
C ASP A 40 -1.56 -9.75 28.97
N ALA A 41 -0.99 -10.41 27.96
CA ALA A 41 0.15 -11.32 28.10
C ALA A 41 1.40 -10.64 28.69
N ASN A 42 1.51 -9.31 28.63
CA ASN A 42 2.62 -8.54 29.20
C ASN A 42 2.52 -8.40 30.73
N GLY A 43 1.37 -8.71 31.34
CA GLY A 43 1.19 -8.66 32.80
C GLY A 43 0.97 -7.26 33.38
N GLU A 44 0.73 -6.25 32.53
CA GLU A 44 0.52 -4.86 32.94
C GLU A 44 -0.95 -4.42 32.91
N ASN A 45 -1.88 -5.39 32.90
CA ASN A 45 -3.33 -5.18 32.78
C ASN A 45 -3.71 -4.31 31.57
N ASN A 46 -3.10 -4.61 30.42
CA ASN A 46 -3.31 -3.92 29.13
C ASN A 46 -3.05 -2.39 29.16
N ARG A 47 -2.29 -1.89 30.15
CA ARG A 47 -2.00 -0.44 30.27
C ARG A 47 -0.87 0.01 29.35
N ASP A 48 0.06 -0.88 29.04
CA ASP A 48 1.23 -0.64 28.21
C ASP A 48 0.90 -0.63 26.71
N GLY A 49 1.74 -0.03 25.87
CA GLY A 49 1.50 0.12 24.44
C GLY A 49 0.60 1.31 24.05
N HIS A 50 0.64 1.68 22.77
CA HIS A 50 -0.06 2.85 22.26
C HIS A 50 -1.58 2.58 22.10
N ASN A 51 -2.43 3.58 22.35
CA ASN A 51 -3.90 3.45 22.23
C ASN A 51 -4.46 3.95 20.90
N HIS A 52 -3.64 4.57 20.06
CA HIS A 52 -4.05 5.08 18.75
C HIS A 52 -3.23 4.41 17.66
N ASN A 53 -3.79 3.34 17.08
CA ASN A 53 -3.08 2.48 16.13
C ASN A 53 -3.40 2.77 14.67
N ALA A 54 -4.38 3.65 14.40
CA ALA A 54 -4.94 3.85 13.05
C ALA A 54 -5.31 2.52 12.37
N SER A 55 -5.83 1.58 13.16
CA SER A 55 -6.22 0.23 12.76
C SER A 55 -7.72 0.13 12.47
N TRP A 56 -8.12 -0.96 11.84
CA TRP A 56 -9.52 -1.28 11.57
C TRP A 56 -9.67 -2.79 11.49
N ASN A 57 -10.53 -3.36 12.33
CA ASN A 57 -10.66 -4.81 12.49
C ASN A 57 -11.46 -5.50 11.37
N CYS A 58 -11.89 -4.77 10.35
CA CYS A 58 -12.69 -5.31 9.25
C CYS A 58 -14.06 -5.89 9.66
N GLY A 59 -14.60 -5.41 10.79
CA GLY A 59 -15.94 -5.74 11.29
C GLY A 59 -15.97 -6.81 12.38
N ALA A 60 -14.84 -7.46 12.69
CA ALA A 60 -14.71 -8.43 13.76
C ALA A 60 -13.41 -8.21 14.52
N GLU A 61 -13.41 -8.24 15.84
CA GLU A 61 -12.17 -8.08 16.63
C GLU A 61 -11.41 -9.41 16.69
N GLY A 62 -10.17 -9.41 16.21
CA GLY A 62 -9.30 -10.58 16.20
C GLY A 62 -9.66 -11.66 15.18
N GLU A 63 -9.31 -12.90 15.50
CA GLU A 63 -9.57 -14.07 14.64
C GLU A 63 -11.07 -14.28 14.43
N THR A 64 -11.46 -14.71 13.22
CA THR A 64 -12.86 -14.94 12.86
C THR A 64 -13.01 -16.06 11.84
N GLU A 65 -14.13 -16.77 11.88
CA GLU A 65 -14.48 -17.80 10.89
C GLU A 65 -15.12 -17.20 9.63
N ASP A 66 -15.51 -15.91 9.66
CA ASP A 66 -16.09 -15.22 8.51
C ASP A 66 -15.07 -15.06 7.37
N GLN A 67 -15.25 -15.89 6.34
CA GLN A 67 -14.37 -15.93 5.18
C GLN A 67 -14.38 -14.62 4.38
N ALA A 68 -15.48 -13.86 4.39
CA ALA A 68 -15.54 -12.58 3.69
C ALA A 68 -14.67 -11.52 4.39
N ILE A 69 -14.67 -11.50 5.73
CA ILE A 69 -13.78 -10.64 6.53
C ILE A 69 -12.33 -11.02 6.31
N ASN A 70 -12.01 -12.32 6.40
CA ASN A 70 -10.64 -12.80 6.19
C ASN A 70 -10.10 -12.49 4.79
N ALA A 71 -10.92 -12.67 3.75
CA ALA A 71 -10.56 -12.29 2.39
C ALA A 71 -10.39 -10.77 2.22
N ALA A 72 -11.19 -9.95 2.90
CA ALA A 72 -11.04 -8.50 2.89
C ALA A 72 -9.72 -8.07 3.56
N ARG A 73 -9.39 -8.61 4.74
CA ARG A 73 -8.13 -8.33 5.45
C ARG A 73 -6.89 -8.67 4.61
N LYS A 74 -6.89 -9.83 3.94
CA LYS A 74 -5.80 -10.20 3.03
C LYS A 74 -5.65 -9.22 1.87
N ARG A 75 -6.76 -8.75 1.29
CA ARG A 75 -6.74 -7.72 0.24
C ARG A 75 -6.22 -6.38 0.77
N ASP A 76 -6.60 -5.97 1.97
CA ASP A 76 -6.08 -4.76 2.59
C ASP A 76 -4.58 -4.81 2.81
N VAL A 77 -4.06 -5.92 3.35
CA VAL A 77 -2.62 -6.10 3.55
C VAL A 77 -1.87 -6.00 2.22
N ARG A 78 -2.37 -6.63 1.14
CA ARG A 78 -1.78 -6.49 -0.19
C ARG A 78 -1.83 -5.05 -0.72
N ALA A 79 -2.94 -4.33 -0.50
CA ALA A 79 -3.08 -2.93 -0.91
C ALA A 79 -2.13 -2.00 -0.13
N LEU A 80 -1.96 -2.24 1.17
CA LEU A 80 -1.02 -1.53 2.03
C LEU A 80 0.43 -1.78 1.58
N LEU A 81 0.82 -3.05 1.38
CA LEU A 81 2.13 -3.41 0.86
C LEU A 81 2.38 -2.78 -0.52
N ALA A 82 1.43 -2.85 -1.44
CA ALA A 82 1.56 -2.18 -2.73
C ALA A 82 1.80 -0.67 -2.56
N THR A 83 1.05 -0.01 -1.68
CA THR A 83 1.24 1.42 -1.37
C THR A 83 2.64 1.72 -0.86
N LEU A 84 3.16 0.91 0.07
CA LEU A 84 4.53 1.05 0.61
C LEU A 84 5.58 0.93 -0.51
N PHE A 85 5.50 -0.13 -1.33
CA PHE A 85 6.48 -0.42 -2.37
C PHE A 85 6.36 0.48 -3.62
N LEU A 86 5.22 1.14 -3.83
CA LEU A 86 5.02 2.11 -4.93
C LEU A 86 5.27 3.56 -4.49
N SER A 87 5.48 3.81 -3.20
CA SER A 87 5.80 5.14 -2.69
C SER A 87 7.27 5.53 -2.97
N ARG A 88 7.52 6.80 -3.34
CA ARG A 88 8.89 7.36 -3.37
C ARG A 88 9.48 7.41 -1.95
N GLY A 89 10.75 7.02 -1.79
CA GLY A 89 11.46 6.91 -0.51
C GLY A 89 12.08 5.52 -0.30
N VAL A 90 12.58 5.22 0.90
CA VAL A 90 13.08 3.88 1.25
C VAL A 90 11.95 3.11 1.94
N PRO A 91 11.41 2.03 1.36
CA PRO A 91 10.44 1.20 2.07
C PRO A 91 11.15 0.36 3.15
N LEU A 92 10.61 0.36 4.36
CA LEU A 92 10.95 -0.58 5.42
C LEU A 92 9.80 -1.57 5.57
N LEU A 93 10.13 -2.86 5.45
CA LEU A 93 9.20 -3.96 5.68
C LEU A 93 9.57 -4.62 7.02
N GLN A 94 8.58 -4.73 7.91
CA GLN A 94 8.75 -5.44 9.17
C GLN A 94 8.77 -6.95 8.91
N GLN A 95 9.70 -7.65 9.56
CA GLN A 95 9.87 -9.08 9.39
C GLN A 95 8.59 -9.86 9.68
N GLY A 96 8.21 -10.74 8.75
CA GLY A 96 7.03 -11.61 8.86
C GLY A 96 5.73 -10.98 8.36
N ASP A 97 5.69 -9.68 8.06
CA ASP A 97 4.51 -9.08 7.43
C ASP A 97 4.28 -9.64 6.01
N GLU A 98 5.35 -10.04 5.31
CA GLU A 98 5.28 -10.78 4.05
C GLU A 98 4.66 -12.18 4.20
N MET A 99 4.61 -12.72 5.42
CA MET A 99 4.05 -14.03 5.75
C MET A 99 2.68 -13.94 6.41
N PHE A 100 2.12 -12.74 6.55
CA PHE A 100 0.86 -12.49 7.26
C PHE A 100 0.95 -12.83 8.77
N ARG A 101 2.09 -12.51 9.39
CA ARG A 101 2.36 -12.70 10.83
C ARG A 101 1.41 -11.89 11.72
N THR A 102 0.98 -12.48 12.83
CA THR A 102 0.18 -11.85 13.88
C THR A 102 0.95 -11.84 15.21
N GLN A 103 0.64 -10.87 16.07
CA GLN A 103 0.97 -10.88 17.50
C GLN A 103 -0.31 -11.02 18.35
N HIS A 104 -1.39 -11.53 17.74
CA HIS A 104 -2.71 -11.69 18.35
C HIS A 104 -3.26 -10.41 18.98
N GLY A 105 -3.00 -9.26 18.35
CA GLY A 105 -3.44 -7.98 18.86
C GLY A 105 -2.56 -7.41 19.98
N ASN A 106 -1.44 -8.06 20.32
CA ASN A 106 -0.44 -7.45 21.19
C ASN A 106 0.36 -6.42 20.38
N ASN A 107 0.19 -5.14 20.67
CA ASN A 107 0.86 -4.03 19.97
C ASN A 107 2.15 -3.55 20.66
N ASN A 108 2.57 -4.27 21.70
CA ASN A 108 3.73 -3.94 22.51
C ASN A 108 4.37 -5.23 23.04
N ALA A 109 4.66 -6.18 22.15
CA ALA A 109 5.11 -7.53 22.52
C ALA A 109 6.58 -7.61 22.97
N TYR A 110 7.06 -6.59 23.70
CA TYR A 110 8.47 -6.43 24.08
C TYR A 110 8.96 -7.50 25.07
N ALA A 111 8.05 -8.04 25.90
CA ALA A 111 8.34 -9.03 26.93
C ALA A 111 7.95 -10.47 26.51
N GLN A 112 7.60 -10.68 25.24
CA GLN A 112 7.10 -11.96 24.74
C GLN A 112 8.20 -12.67 23.92
N ASP A 113 8.95 -13.56 24.56
CA ASP A 113 9.85 -14.51 23.88
C ASP A 113 9.15 -15.88 23.78
N ASN A 114 8.17 -15.95 22.88
CA ASN A 114 7.28 -17.10 22.67
C ASN A 114 6.58 -16.99 21.31
N GLU A 115 5.60 -17.86 21.05
CA GLU A 115 4.86 -17.98 19.81
C GLU A 115 4.12 -16.70 19.37
N ILE A 116 3.91 -15.73 20.28
CA ILE A 116 3.36 -14.41 19.91
C ILE A 116 4.32 -13.65 18.99
N THR A 117 5.64 -13.78 19.20
CA THR A 117 6.65 -12.99 18.46
C THR A 117 7.47 -13.82 17.49
N TRP A 118 7.62 -15.12 17.74
CA TRP A 118 8.33 -16.02 16.83
C TRP A 118 7.66 -16.08 15.45
N LEU A 119 8.46 -16.27 14.41
CA LEU A 119 7.95 -16.44 13.06
C LEU A 119 7.43 -17.87 12.89
N ASP A 120 6.14 -17.99 12.60
CA ASP A 120 5.55 -19.26 12.17
C ASP A 120 5.86 -19.51 10.69
N TRP A 121 6.98 -20.20 10.45
CA TRP A 121 7.42 -20.53 9.09
C TRP A 121 6.56 -21.60 8.42
N GLU A 122 5.90 -22.46 9.19
CA GLU A 122 5.13 -23.60 8.66
C GLU A 122 3.77 -23.14 8.11
N ASN A 123 3.15 -22.14 8.74
CA ASN A 123 1.82 -21.65 8.37
C ASN A 123 1.82 -20.26 7.70
N GLY A 124 2.98 -19.75 7.29
CA GLY A 124 3.10 -18.46 6.61
C GLY A 124 2.39 -18.42 5.24
N ASP A 125 1.86 -17.25 4.87
CA ASP A 125 1.18 -17.05 3.57
C ASP A 125 2.20 -16.92 2.42
N GLY A 126 2.52 -18.04 1.77
CA GLY A 126 3.47 -18.08 0.64
C GLY A 126 3.06 -17.22 -0.56
N ASP A 127 1.76 -17.10 -0.84
CA ASP A 127 1.27 -16.23 -1.93
C ASP A 127 1.51 -14.74 -1.63
N LEU A 128 1.55 -14.36 -0.34
CA LEU A 128 1.87 -13.00 0.07
C LEU A 128 3.38 -12.74 -0.02
N VAL A 129 4.21 -13.74 0.32
CA VAL A 129 5.67 -13.67 0.13
C VAL A 129 6.00 -13.46 -1.34
N ASP A 130 5.40 -14.24 -2.24
CA ASP A 130 5.57 -14.09 -3.69
C ASP A 130 5.11 -12.73 -4.20
N PHE A 131 4.05 -12.18 -3.62
CA PHE A 131 3.57 -10.84 -3.96
C PHE A 131 4.53 -9.73 -3.52
N VAL A 132 5.10 -9.82 -2.31
CA VAL A 132 6.14 -8.88 -1.84
C VAL A 132 7.39 -9.00 -2.70
N ALA A 133 7.77 -10.20 -3.12
CA ALA A 133 8.87 -10.42 -4.06
C ALA A 133 8.58 -9.78 -5.43
N ALA A 134 7.35 -9.93 -5.94
CA ALA A 134 6.90 -9.28 -7.18
C ALA A 134 6.92 -7.75 -7.07
N LEU A 135 6.42 -7.17 -5.97
CA LEU A 135 6.49 -5.72 -5.69
C LEU A 135 7.94 -5.22 -5.65
N THR A 136 8.83 -5.97 -5.01
CA THR A 136 10.26 -5.65 -4.93
C THR A 136 10.90 -5.65 -6.31
N LYS A 137 10.64 -6.68 -7.12
CA LYS A 137 11.13 -6.79 -8.49
C LYS A 137 10.59 -5.66 -9.37
N PHE A 138 9.29 -5.39 -9.28
CA PHE A 138 8.64 -4.30 -10.00
C PHE A 138 9.28 -2.95 -9.64
N ARG A 139 9.37 -2.62 -8.35
CA ARG A 139 10.01 -1.37 -7.90
C ARG A 139 11.43 -1.20 -8.46
N LYS A 140 12.25 -2.26 -8.44
CA LYS A 140 13.62 -2.21 -8.96
C LYS A 140 13.69 -2.02 -10.48
N ALA A 141 12.69 -2.50 -11.22
CA ALA A 141 12.62 -2.38 -12.68
C ALA A 141 12.17 -0.98 -13.14
N HIS A 142 11.46 -0.23 -12.29
CA HIS A 142 10.84 1.04 -12.65
C HIS A 142 11.55 2.25 -12.02
N ALA A 143 12.28 3.01 -12.84
CA ALA A 143 12.98 4.24 -12.45
C ALA A 143 12.01 5.34 -11.99
N THR A 144 10.76 5.33 -12.49
CA THR A 144 9.65 6.16 -11.99
C THR A 144 9.35 5.97 -10.50
N LEU A 145 9.82 4.90 -9.86
CA LEU A 145 9.65 4.64 -8.43
C LEU A 145 10.96 4.80 -7.63
N THR A 146 12.11 4.65 -8.28
CA THR A 146 13.43 4.58 -7.63
C THR A 146 14.32 5.78 -7.87
N HIS A 147 14.03 6.62 -8.87
CA HIS A 147 14.82 7.82 -9.14
C HIS A 147 14.81 8.73 -7.90
N ASP A 148 16.00 9.13 -7.43
CA ASP A 148 16.14 9.76 -6.12
C ASP A 148 16.01 11.29 -6.17
N HIS A 149 14.91 11.75 -6.77
CA HIS A 149 14.50 13.15 -6.84
C HIS A 149 13.02 13.29 -6.49
N PHE A 150 12.66 14.36 -5.78
CA PHE A 150 11.27 14.67 -5.49
C PHE A 150 10.51 14.97 -6.78
N LEU A 151 9.28 14.45 -6.84
CA LEU A 151 8.36 14.74 -7.92
C LEU A 151 7.96 16.22 -7.86
N THR A 152 7.92 16.86 -9.03
CA THR A 152 7.65 18.30 -9.12
C THR A 152 6.31 18.61 -9.78
N GLY A 153 5.78 17.70 -10.60
CA GLY A 153 4.58 17.91 -11.41
C GLY A 153 4.75 19.00 -12.47
N GLN A 154 5.97 19.51 -12.67
CA GLN A 154 6.28 20.57 -13.63
C GLN A 154 6.74 19.95 -14.96
N ASP A 155 6.32 20.55 -16.07
CA ASP A 155 6.82 20.16 -17.39
C ASP A 155 8.22 20.76 -17.59
N LYS A 156 9.20 19.90 -17.88
CA LYS A 156 10.60 20.29 -18.10
C LYS A 156 11.06 20.03 -19.55
N GLY A 157 10.13 20.03 -20.51
CA GLY A 157 10.43 19.81 -21.93
C GLY A 157 10.48 18.34 -22.33
N GLY A 158 10.10 17.44 -21.42
CA GLY A 158 9.95 15.99 -21.65
C GLY A 158 8.67 15.45 -21.00
N GLY A 159 7.73 16.32 -20.64
CA GLY A 159 6.54 16.00 -19.86
C GLY A 159 6.75 16.15 -18.36
N ARG A 160 5.66 15.94 -17.62
CA ARG A 160 5.62 15.99 -16.16
C ARG A 160 6.03 14.64 -15.56
N ASP A 161 6.81 14.69 -14.49
CA ASP A 161 7.26 13.50 -13.74
C ASP A 161 6.13 12.81 -12.96
N VAL A 162 5.08 13.57 -12.62
CA VAL A 162 3.83 13.07 -12.05
C VAL A 162 2.61 13.86 -12.55
N VAL A 163 1.51 13.16 -12.77
CA VAL A 163 0.16 13.74 -12.94
C VAL A 163 -0.80 12.97 -12.03
N TRP A 164 -1.58 13.70 -11.23
CA TRP A 164 -2.58 13.12 -10.33
C TRP A 164 -3.94 13.13 -11.01
N LEU A 165 -4.60 11.97 -11.08
CA LEU A 165 -5.79 11.77 -11.88
C LEU A 165 -7.03 11.54 -11.01
N HIS A 166 -8.12 12.19 -11.39
CA HIS A 166 -9.47 11.85 -10.97
C HIS A 166 -9.92 10.57 -11.72
N PRO A 167 -10.81 9.73 -11.15
CA PRO A 167 -11.33 8.54 -11.83
C PRO A 167 -11.95 8.80 -13.20
N ASP A 168 -12.44 10.02 -13.45
CA ASP A 168 -12.97 10.42 -14.77
C ASP A 168 -11.88 10.60 -15.84
N GLY A 169 -10.60 10.42 -15.51
CA GLY A 169 -9.45 10.49 -16.42
C GLY A 169 -8.85 11.89 -16.58
N ARG A 170 -9.47 12.90 -15.99
CA ARG A 170 -8.94 14.27 -15.92
C ARG A 170 -7.93 14.42 -14.79
N GLU A 171 -7.07 15.43 -14.88
CA GLU A 171 -6.21 15.83 -13.77
C GLU A 171 -7.03 16.33 -12.58
N MET A 172 -6.55 16.06 -11.36
CA MET A 172 -7.14 16.58 -10.13
C MET A 172 -6.99 18.10 -10.07
N ASN A 173 -8.08 18.78 -9.75
CA ASN A 173 -8.12 20.22 -9.49
C ASN A 173 -8.11 20.49 -7.97
N ALA A 174 -8.01 21.76 -7.58
CA ALA A 174 -7.97 22.16 -6.17
C ALA A 174 -9.20 21.72 -5.35
N GLY A 175 -10.38 21.66 -5.98
CA GLY A 175 -11.61 21.19 -5.34
C GLY A 175 -11.56 19.70 -5.02
N ASP A 176 -10.98 18.88 -5.91
CA ASP A 176 -10.82 17.44 -5.67
C ASP A 176 -9.87 17.17 -4.49
N TRP A 177 -8.78 17.93 -4.39
CA TRP A 177 -7.82 17.83 -3.27
C TRP A 177 -8.42 18.23 -1.93
N GLY A 178 -9.33 19.22 -1.93
CA GLY A 178 -10.05 19.66 -0.73
C GLY A 178 -11.23 18.78 -0.33
N TYR A 179 -11.64 17.83 -1.18
CA TYR A 179 -12.81 17.00 -0.94
C TYR A 179 -12.47 15.81 -0.04
N SER A 180 -12.92 15.85 1.22
CA SER A 180 -12.69 14.79 2.20
C SER A 180 -13.27 13.42 1.83
N GLY A 181 -14.26 13.39 0.92
CA GLY A 181 -14.84 12.15 0.40
C GLY A 181 -14.05 11.50 -0.76
N ALA A 182 -12.94 12.09 -1.20
CA ALA A 182 -12.09 11.50 -2.23
C ALA A 182 -11.49 10.18 -1.71
N SER A 183 -11.82 9.09 -2.41
CA SER A 183 -11.43 7.72 -2.02
C SER A 183 -10.78 6.95 -3.16
N VAL A 184 -10.55 7.61 -4.30
CA VAL A 184 -9.90 7.02 -5.46
C VAL A 184 -8.92 8.03 -6.02
N LEU A 185 -7.69 7.58 -6.28
CA LEU A 185 -6.60 8.42 -6.72
C LEU A 185 -5.81 7.70 -7.81
N GLY A 186 -5.61 8.36 -8.95
CA GLY A 186 -4.65 7.94 -9.96
C GLY A 186 -3.34 8.71 -9.82
N MET A 187 -2.21 8.02 -9.92
CA MET A 187 -0.87 8.57 -9.91
C MET A 187 -0.16 8.11 -11.17
N HIS A 188 -0.05 9.00 -12.16
CA HIS A 188 0.64 8.75 -13.43
C HIS A 188 2.08 9.27 -13.33
N LEU A 189 3.04 8.36 -13.24
CA LEU A 189 4.47 8.64 -13.11
C LEU A 189 5.20 8.44 -14.44
N ARG A 190 6.12 9.36 -14.75
CA ARG A 190 6.96 9.25 -15.95
C ARG A 190 8.40 9.58 -15.63
N HIS A 191 9.33 8.81 -16.18
CA HIS A 191 10.75 9.09 -16.12
C HIS A 191 11.46 8.49 -17.34
N LYS A 192 11.85 9.35 -18.29
CA LYS A 192 12.39 8.93 -19.60
C LYS A 192 11.37 7.99 -20.28
N ASP A 193 11.77 6.78 -20.60
CA ASP A 193 10.93 5.77 -21.27
C ASP A 193 10.10 4.92 -20.30
N ASP A 194 10.22 5.15 -18.98
CA ASP A 194 9.44 4.45 -17.97
C ASP A 194 8.14 5.21 -17.65
N ASP A 195 7.00 4.55 -17.82
CA ASP A 195 5.65 5.10 -17.70
C ASP A 195 4.76 4.15 -16.89
N VAL A 196 4.41 4.59 -15.68
CA VAL A 196 3.69 3.80 -14.67
C VAL A 196 2.46 4.56 -14.21
N LEU A 197 1.30 3.91 -14.26
CA LEU A 197 0.04 4.44 -13.75
C LEU A 197 -0.42 3.59 -12.57
N VAL A 198 -0.51 4.21 -11.40
CA VAL A 198 -1.00 3.57 -10.17
C VAL A 198 -2.38 4.09 -9.84
N TRP A 199 -3.33 3.21 -9.61
CA TRP A 199 -4.65 3.52 -9.08
C TRP A 199 -4.80 2.99 -7.67
N PHE A 200 -5.24 3.84 -6.76
CA PHE A 200 -5.61 3.50 -5.39
C PHE A 200 -7.12 3.59 -5.28
N ASN A 201 -7.81 2.49 -5.00
CA ASN A 201 -9.25 2.48 -4.71
C ASN A 201 -9.47 2.12 -3.25
N ARG A 202 -9.79 3.10 -2.41
CA ARG A 202 -10.14 2.90 -0.99
C ARG A 202 -11.61 2.52 -0.79
N LYS A 203 -12.45 2.60 -1.83
CA LYS A 203 -13.88 2.28 -1.70
C LYS A 203 -14.11 0.78 -1.50
N THR A 204 -15.22 0.48 -0.84
CA THR A 204 -15.77 -0.87 -0.69
C THR A 204 -16.47 -1.37 -1.96
N GLU A 205 -16.68 -0.49 -2.94
CA GLU A 205 -17.24 -0.80 -4.25
C GLU A 205 -16.17 -0.77 -5.35
N PRO A 206 -16.38 -1.52 -6.46
CA PRO A 206 -15.57 -1.35 -7.65
C PRO A 206 -15.78 0.04 -8.26
N VAL A 207 -14.72 0.57 -8.90
CA VAL A 207 -14.76 1.88 -9.54
C VAL A 207 -14.20 1.78 -10.96
N VAL A 208 -14.95 2.28 -11.94
CA VAL A 208 -14.46 2.41 -13.30
C VAL A 208 -13.62 3.68 -13.40
N ALA A 209 -12.34 3.53 -13.69
CA ALA A 209 -11.42 4.63 -13.92
C ALA A 209 -11.12 4.77 -15.42
N ARG A 210 -11.22 6.00 -15.94
CA ARG A 210 -10.80 6.32 -17.31
C ARG A 210 -9.29 6.48 -17.34
N LEU A 211 -8.67 5.78 -18.27
CA LEU A 211 -7.23 5.76 -18.46
C LEU A 211 -6.78 6.88 -19.40
N PRO A 212 -5.57 7.42 -19.23
CA PRO A 212 -4.94 8.24 -20.25
C PRO A 212 -4.81 7.48 -21.58
N GLU A 213 -4.80 8.20 -22.69
CA GLU A 213 -4.61 7.61 -24.02
C GLU A 213 -3.32 6.77 -24.09
N GLY A 214 -3.39 5.66 -24.83
CA GLY A 214 -2.29 4.73 -25.06
C GLY A 214 -2.64 3.28 -24.74
N HIS A 215 -1.68 2.39 -25.00
CA HIS A 215 -1.79 0.98 -24.67
C HIS A 215 -1.20 0.73 -23.27
N TRP A 216 -2.01 0.13 -22.40
CA TRP A 216 -1.66 -0.16 -21.02
C TRP A 216 -1.69 -1.67 -20.79
N GLY A 217 -0.61 -2.20 -20.21
CA GLY A 217 -0.53 -3.56 -19.70
C GLY A 217 -0.65 -3.57 -18.18
N VAL A 218 -1.11 -4.69 -17.62
CA VAL A 218 -1.18 -4.89 -16.17
C VAL A 218 0.21 -5.19 -15.63
N GLY A 219 0.65 -4.40 -14.65
CA GLY A 219 1.89 -4.60 -13.91
C GLY A 219 1.66 -5.34 -12.59
N ILE A 220 0.93 -4.72 -11.66
CA ILE A 220 0.63 -5.26 -10.33
C ILE A 220 -0.87 -5.14 -10.05
N LEU A 221 -1.46 -6.18 -9.46
CA LEU A 221 -2.80 -6.15 -8.88
C LEU A 221 -2.69 -6.58 -7.42
N SER A 222 -3.15 -5.74 -6.48
CA SER A 222 -3.16 -6.13 -5.07
C SER A 222 -4.28 -7.13 -4.76
N ASP A 223 -5.36 -7.13 -5.54
CA ASP A 223 -6.39 -8.16 -5.47
C ASP A 223 -5.94 -9.37 -6.31
N ASN A 224 -5.48 -10.42 -5.63
CA ASN A 224 -4.97 -11.64 -6.27
C ASN A 224 -6.07 -12.59 -6.75
N THR A 225 -7.34 -12.26 -6.52
CA THR A 225 -8.49 -13.09 -6.92
C THR A 225 -9.18 -12.59 -8.18
N ALA A 226 -8.84 -11.39 -8.64
CA ALA A 226 -9.51 -10.73 -9.74
C ALA A 226 -8.62 -10.56 -10.97
N THR A 227 -9.24 -10.67 -12.14
CA THR A 227 -8.66 -10.17 -13.38
C THR A 227 -9.11 -8.74 -13.60
N LEU A 228 -8.18 -7.83 -13.90
CA LEU A 228 -8.53 -6.45 -14.21
C LEU A 228 -9.25 -6.36 -15.55
N ALA A 229 -10.53 -5.97 -15.53
CA ALA A 229 -11.27 -5.69 -16.74
C ALA A 229 -10.85 -4.33 -17.33
N MET A 230 -10.32 -4.36 -18.56
CA MET A 230 -9.92 -3.16 -19.31
C MET A 230 -10.61 -3.15 -20.68
N SER A 231 -11.33 -2.08 -20.99
CA SER A 231 -12.01 -1.89 -22.28
C SER A 231 -12.24 -0.40 -22.56
N ASP A 232 -12.21 0.00 -23.83
CA ASP A 232 -12.57 1.35 -24.29
C ASP A 232 -11.90 2.50 -23.50
N GLY A 233 -10.61 2.33 -23.18
CA GLY A 233 -9.84 3.31 -22.41
C GLY A 233 -10.24 3.42 -20.94
N THR A 234 -10.84 2.38 -20.36
CA THR A 234 -11.20 2.31 -18.94
C THR A 234 -10.64 1.05 -18.28
N ALA A 235 -10.50 1.09 -16.95
CA ALA A 235 -10.19 -0.07 -16.10
C ALA A 235 -11.15 -0.12 -14.91
N THR A 236 -11.68 -1.31 -14.60
CA THR A 236 -12.52 -1.52 -13.42
C THR A 236 -11.65 -1.89 -12.22
N LEU A 237 -11.42 -0.93 -11.34
CA LEU A 237 -10.66 -1.10 -10.10
C LEU A 237 -11.49 -1.90 -9.10
N THR A 238 -10.94 -2.98 -8.55
CA THR A 238 -11.63 -3.77 -7.51
C THR A 238 -11.70 -3.00 -6.18
N PRO A 239 -12.66 -3.32 -5.29
CA PRO A 239 -12.73 -2.71 -3.97
C PRO A 239 -11.41 -2.81 -3.20
N ARG A 240 -11.06 -1.75 -2.45
CA ARG A 240 -9.96 -1.75 -1.47
C ARG A 240 -8.65 -2.29 -2.07
N SER A 241 -8.27 -1.77 -3.22
CA SER A 241 -7.17 -2.30 -4.02
C SER A 241 -6.22 -1.23 -4.55
N VAL A 242 -5.04 -1.69 -4.93
CA VAL A 242 -4.04 -0.95 -5.70
C VAL A 242 -3.80 -1.69 -7.00
N VAL A 243 -3.94 -0.96 -8.11
CA VAL A 243 -3.74 -1.45 -9.47
C VAL A 243 -2.62 -0.66 -10.11
N VAL A 244 -1.65 -1.35 -10.70
CA VAL A 244 -0.56 -0.73 -11.44
C VAL A 244 -0.62 -1.16 -12.89
N LEU A 245 -0.61 -0.16 -13.77
CA LEU A 245 -0.54 -0.31 -15.21
C LEU A 245 0.79 0.26 -15.70
N VAL A 246 1.34 -0.35 -16.75
CA VAL A 246 2.58 0.07 -17.39
C VAL A 246 2.37 0.16 -18.89
N ARG A 247 3.10 1.04 -19.57
CA ARG A 247 3.15 0.96 -21.04
C ARG A 247 4.05 -0.21 -21.44
N PRO A 248 3.58 -1.13 -22.29
CA PRO A 248 4.46 -2.16 -22.84
C PRO A 248 5.64 -1.50 -23.55
N ALA A 249 6.84 -2.07 -23.42
CA ALA A 249 7.96 -1.68 -24.26
C ALA A 249 7.58 -1.97 -25.72
N ASN A 250 7.75 -0.98 -26.60
CA ASN A 250 7.57 -1.14 -28.05
C ASN A 250 8.58 -2.13 -28.64
#